data_AF-A0A2D5ZB55-F1
#
_entry.id   AF-A0A2D5ZB55-F1
#
_cell.length_a   1.000
_cell.length_b   1.000
_cell.length_c   1.000
_cell.angle_alpha   90.00
_cell.angle_beta   90.00
_cell.angle_gamma   90.00
#
_symmetry.space_group_name_H-M   'P 1'
#
loop_
_entity.id
_entity.type
_entity.pdbx_description
1 polymer ?
#
loop_
_entity_poly.entity_id
_entity_poly.type
_entity_poly.pdbx_seq_one_letter_code
_entity_poly.pdbx_strand_id
1 'polypeptide(L)'
;MWLGDGSGNFADSGQNLASEISSGVTLGDLDGDGDLDAVVVNQSGADSRVWLNRNPPRVTQVLVGGTSWTAPFLDQLEAVGTGGARGYPIPVGSVAQLDSLPWAGTDQVIIRFSETVDVIQADLALSGTLGPDGIEDASDDYAFSGFTTETGPDGSFQAVWTLPTPLRGDRLRLRFGDGSVTGVGVPLDGEWSDATSVFPSGNGVPGGAFSFRIDTAPADVDRDGAATIFDIRPLREALGAVAGAGAYSIFADLNGDGTVDDLDKAPLRENLGSALPTSAPQPARNGFSVTLGGADRVVTTPSAAISGSVDITFGTDEGIPLNLLNYSVRVRVEGPGDGADVVLVGGGAALNAPAATAPDPLNAFGNTDHAPREYYHGTVNFTETPFPVSNGDGLIRVDYRVLQGALGVYTFDIVSGRTHDTALIEDVLNTAVPFAVAAPRLIVTIPGDLNGDFTVGTSDLATVLTNFTQNVPTGDLSRGDASGPGGVPDGIVGTDDLLVVLANFTNSITPPTSRAAAQTDTVDALALALARWQGWGEASLRAATRGRPGWLDRLDEDRLDGGTGGADRLFTVV
;
A
#
# COMPACT_ATOMS: atom_id res chain seq x y z
N MET A 1 -13.95 -41.17 -33.24
CA MET A 1 -13.77 -41.92 -31.98
C MET A 1 -14.93 -41.52 -31.09
N TRP A 2 -15.49 -42.40 -30.27
CA TRP A 2 -16.63 -42.03 -29.42
C TRP A 2 -16.18 -41.88 -27.98
N LEU A 3 -16.35 -40.70 -27.39
CA LEU A 3 -16.02 -40.42 -25.99
C LEU A 3 -17.25 -40.69 -25.12
N GLY A 4 -17.06 -41.50 -24.07
CA GLY A 4 -18.10 -41.83 -23.11
C GLY A 4 -18.08 -40.91 -21.90
N ASP A 5 -19.26 -40.46 -21.45
CA ASP A 5 -19.43 -39.63 -20.25
C ASP A 5 -19.50 -40.45 -18.94
N GLY A 6 -19.22 -41.75 -18.99
CA GLY A 6 -19.37 -42.67 -17.85
C GLY A 6 -20.81 -43.01 -17.45
N SER A 7 -21.82 -42.35 -18.04
CA SER A 7 -23.26 -42.59 -17.83
C SER A 7 -23.91 -43.33 -18.99
N GLY A 8 -23.12 -43.76 -19.98
CA GLY A 8 -23.57 -44.52 -21.14
C GLY A 8 -23.95 -43.67 -22.35
N ASN A 9 -23.70 -42.34 -22.32
CA ASN A 9 -23.80 -41.51 -23.52
C ASN A 9 -22.43 -41.44 -24.19
N PHE A 10 -22.45 -41.59 -25.52
CA PHE A 10 -21.26 -41.55 -26.35
C PHE A 10 -21.40 -40.41 -27.36
N ALA A 11 -20.44 -39.49 -27.37
CA ALA A 11 -20.35 -38.40 -28.35
C ALA A 11 -19.23 -38.70 -29.35
N ASP A 12 -19.49 -38.53 -30.64
CA ASP A 12 -18.44 -38.64 -31.65
C ASP A 12 -17.48 -37.46 -31.51
N SER A 13 -16.22 -37.75 -31.21
CA SER A 13 -15.16 -36.75 -31.09
C SER A 13 -14.71 -36.22 -32.46
N GLY A 14 -15.16 -36.81 -33.56
CA GLY A 14 -14.71 -36.46 -34.91
C GLY A 14 -13.28 -36.94 -35.24
N GLN A 15 -12.55 -37.49 -34.25
CA GLN A 15 -11.21 -38.05 -34.48
C GLN A 15 -11.32 -39.35 -35.27
N ASN A 16 -10.80 -39.33 -36.51
CA ASN A 16 -10.74 -40.51 -37.37
C ASN A 16 -9.49 -41.32 -37.01
N LEU A 17 -9.67 -42.38 -36.22
CA LEU A 17 -8.66 -43.41 -36.04
C LEU A 17 -8.73 -44.30 -37.28
N ALA A 18 -7.73 -44.15 -38.14
CA ALA A 18 -7.72 -44.69 -39.50
C ALA A 18 -8.14 -46.17 -39.62
N SER A 19 -8.58 -46.58 -40.82
CA SER A 19 -9.26 -47.86 -41.03
C SER A 19 -8.34 -49.03 -41.41
N GLU A 20 -7.04 -48.96 -41.10
CA GLU A 20 -6.10 -50.03 -41.44
C GLU A 20 -6.22 -51.24 -40.50
N ILE A 21 -5.77 -52.41 -40.98
CA ILE A 21 -5.68 -53.62 -40.15
C ILE A 21 -4.43 -53.50 -39.28
N SER A 22 -4.60 -53.22 -37.99
CA SER A 22 -3.48 -53.13 -37.04
C SER A 22 -3.18 -54.49 -36.39
N SER A 23 -1.89 -54.81 -36.17
CA SER A 23 -1.44 -56.02 -35.47
C SER A 23 -1.05 -55.77 -34.02
N GLY A 24 -0.86 -54.52 -33.61
CA GLY A 24 -0.44 -54.17 -32.26
C GLY A 24 -0.46 -52.67 -32.00
N VAL A 25 -0.49 -52.33 -30.71
CA VAL A 25 -0.35 -50.98 -30.19
C VAL A 25 0.62 -51.00 -29.01
N THR A 26 1.46 -49.99 -28.92
CA THR A 26 2.24 -49.70 -27.70
C THR A 26 2.02 -48.24 -27.32
N LEU A 27 2.01 -47.99 -26.02
CA LEU A 27 1.87 -46.65 -25.46
C LEU A 27 3.21 -46.19 -24.91
N GLY A 28 3.49 -44.92 -25.10
CA GLY A 28 4.66 -44.26 -24.57
C GLY A 28 4.61 -42.78 -24.92
N ASP A 29 5.20 -41.94 -24.09
CA ASP A 29 5.39 -40.53 -24.37
C ASP A 29 6.50 -40.38 -25.43
N LEU A 30 6.12 -39.98 -26.66
CA LEU A 30 7.02 -39.91 -27.81
C LEU A 30 7.46 -38.48 -28.12
N ASP A 31 6.69 -37.48 -27.71
CA ASP A 31 7.01 -36.07 -27.92
C ASP A 31 7.48 -35.33 -26.66
N GLY A 32 7.47 -36.01 -25.50
CA GLY A 32 8.05 -35.54 -24.25
C GLY A 32 7.12 -34.66 -23.42
N ASP A 33 5.83 -34.68 -23.71
CA ASP A 33 4.80 -33.89 -23.01
C ASP A 33 4.28 -34.57 -21.73
N GLY A 34 4.72 -35.79 -21.44
CA GLY A 34 4.30 -36.53 -20.24
C GLY A 34 2.93 -37.21 -20.38
N ASP A 35 2.22 -36.99 -21.48
CA ASP A 35 1.03 -37.75 -21.85
C ASP A 35 1.41 -38.99 -22.68
N LEU A 36 0.59 -40.05 -22.59
CA LEU A 36 0.87 -41.29 -23.33
C LEU A 36 0.38 -41.20 -24.79
N ASP A 37 1.31 -41.24 -25.73
CA ASP A 37 1.02 -41.43 -27.15
C ASP A 37 0.80 -42.90 -27.50
N ALA A 38 0.28 -43.15 -28.71
CA ALA A 38 0.11 -44.50 -29.23
C ALA A 38 0.88 -44.72 -30.54
N VAL A 39 1.74 -45.73 -30.57
CA VAL A 39 2.30 -46.29 -31.81
C VAL A 39 1.49 -47.50 -32.22
N VAL A 40 0.87 -47.42 -33.39
CA VAL A 40 0.07 -48.49 -33.98
C VAL A 40 0.80 -49.09 -35.16
N VAL A 41 1.07 -50.39 -35.10
CA VAL A 41 1.68 -51.15 -36.20
C VAL A 41 0.60 -51.74 -37.09
N ASN A 42 0.67 -51.43 -38.38
CA ASN A 42 -0.30 -51.85 -39.39
C ASN A 42 0.22 -53.02 -40.22
N GLN A 43 -0.70 -53.88 -40.66
CA GLN A 43 -0.42 -55.06 -41.48
C GLN A 43 -0.51 -54.73 -42.98
N SER A 44 0.03 -55.65 -43.82
CA SER A 44 -0.28 -55.74 -45.26
C SER A 44 0.13 -54.53 -46.12
N GLY A 45 1.29 -53.92 -45.85
CA GLY A 45 1.87 -52.87 -46.70
C GLY A 45 1.34 -51.46 -46.42
N ALA A 46 0.55 -51.28 -45.36
CA ALA A 46 0.23 -49.97 -44.80
C ALA A 46 1.32 -49.50 -43.82
N ASP A 47 1.55 -48.19 -43.77
CA ASP A 47 2.52 -47.59 -42.86
C ASP A 47 2.04 -47.69 -41.39
N SER A 48 2.97 -47.95 -40.47
CA SER A 48 2.73 -47.78 -39.03
C SER A 48 2.44 -46.31 -38.74
N ARG A 49 1.55 -46.05 -37.77
CA ARG A 49 1.12 -44.71 -37.40
C ARG A 49 1.49 -44.39 -35.96
N VAL A 50 1.80 -43.13 -35.72
CA VAL A 50 1.92 -42.53 -34.39
C VAL A 50 0.72 -41.62 -34.18
N TRP A 51 0.03 -41.78 -33.06
CA TRP A 51 -1.04 -40.91 -32.61
C TRP A 51 -0.54 -40.15 -31.39
N LEU A 52 -0.37 -38.84 -31.55
CA LEU A 52 0.05 -37.97 -30.47
C LEU A 52 -1.17 -37.53 -29.64
N ASN A 53 -1.09 -37.67 -28.32
CA ASN A 53 -2.13 -37.26 -27.39
C ASN A 53 -1.95 -35.80 -26.98
N ARG A 54 -2.32 -34.87 -27.88
CA ARG A 54 -2.09 -33.44 -27.66
C ARG A 54 -3.18 -32.79 -26.80
N ASN A 55 -3.08 -32.96 -25.49
CA ASN A 55 -3.84 -32.14 -24.57
C ASN A 55 -3.20 -30.74 -24.45
N PRO A 56 -3.98 -29.68 -24.19
CA PRO A 56 -3.38 -28.40 -23.87
C PRO A 56 -2.76 -28.44 -22.46
N PRO A 57 -1.58 -27.83 -22.27
CA PRO A 57 -1.02 -27.69 -20.93
C PRO A 57 -1.95 -26.87 -20.05
N ARG A 58 -1.94 -27.16 -18.74
CA ARG A 58 -2.72 -26.46 -17.72
C ARG A 58 -1.85 -26.08 -16.54
N VAL A 59 -2.22 -25.02 -15.84
CA VAL A 59 -1.67 -24.70 -14.52
C VAL A 59 -2.28 -25.66 -13.51
N THR A 60 -1.44 -26.44 -12.84
CA THR A 60 -1.86 -27.41 -11.81
C THR A 60 -1.70 -26.85 -10.39
N GLN A 61 -0.87 -25.81 -10.22
CA GLN A 61 -0.68 -25.17 -8.93
C GLN A 61 -0.05 -23.78 -9.05
N VAL A 62 -0.42 -22.89 -8.13
CA VAL A 62 0.25 -21.60 -7.87
C VAL A 62 0.71 -21.58 -6.41
N LEU A 63 1.97 -21.25 -6.18
CA LEU A 63 2.57 -21.10 -4.86
C LEU A 63 3.33 -19.76 -4.77
N VAL A 64 3.50 -19.31 -3.53
CA VAL A 64 4.38 -18.18 -3.18
C VAL A 64 5.55 -18.68 -2.36
N GLY A 65 6.73 -18.12 -2.58
CA GLY A 65 7.98 -18.51 -1.92
C GLY A 65 8.75 -17.31 -1.40
N GLY A 66 9.76 -17.59 -0.59
CA GLY A 66 10.72 -16.61 -0.10
C GLY A 66 12.13 -17.16 -0.16
N THR A 67 13.06 -16.44 -0.80
CA THR A 67 14.47 -16.87 -0.89
C THR A 67 15.16 -16.89 0.48
N SER A 68 14.64 -16.16 1.46
CA SER A 68 15.13 -16.12 2.83
C SER A 68 14.55 -17.21 3.74
N TRP A 69 13.51 -17.92 3.30
CA TRP A 69 12.80 -18.90 4.13
C TRP A 69 13.64 -20.15 4.40
N THR A 70 13.63 -20.60 5.66
CA THR A 70 14.44 -21.74 6.10
C THR A 70 13.73 -23.07 5.84
N ALA A 71 14.50 -24.16 5.75
CA ALA A 71 13.92 -25.50 5.57
C ALA A 71 12.90 -25.88 6.66
N PRO A 72 13.12 -25.63 7.97
CA PRO A 72 12.10 -25.91 8.98
C PRO A 72 10.77 -25.20 8.77
N PHE A 73 10.79 -23.93 8.33
CA PHE A 73 9.58 -23.19 8.01
C PHE A 73 8.89 -23.76 6.76
N LEU A 74 9.67 -23.99 5.70
CA LEU A 74 9.19 -24.59 4.45
C LEU A 74 8.54 -25.96 4.70
N ASP A 75 9.15 -26.83 5.52
CA ASP A 75 8.60 -28.14 5.88
C ASP A 75 7.21 -28.02 6.56
N GLN A 76 6.95 -26.93 7.30
CA GLN A 76 5.64 -26.67 7.91
C GLN A 76 4.61 -26.17 6.90
N LEU A 77 5.00 -25.33 5.93
CA LEU A 77 4.12 -24.92 4.83
C LEU A 77 3.64 -26.13 4.01
N GLU A 78 4.52 -27.12 3.87
CA GLU A 78 4.27 -28.33 3.06
C GLU A 78 3.35 -29.35 3.76
N ALA A 79 3.23 -29.31 5.09
CA ALA A 79 2.39 -30.23 5.85
C ALA A 79 0.88 -29.92 5.74
N VAL A 80 0.49 -28.74 5.20
CA VAL A 80 -0.87 -28.20 5.27
C VAL A 80 -1.73 -28.49 4.02
N GLY A 81 -1.22 -29.14 2.97
CA GLY A 81 -2.02 -29.49 1.78
C GLY A 81 -1.22 -30.16 0.67
N THR A 82 -1.90 -30.79 -0.29
CA THR A 82 -1.37 -31.76 -1.28
C THR A 82 -0.44 -31.19 -2.37
N GLY A 83 0.52 -30.32 -2.05
CA GLY A 83 1.54 -29.94 -3.03
C GLY A 83 2.67 -29.10 -2.45
N GLY A 84 3.56 -29.71 -1.68
CA GLY A 84 4.77 -29.07 -1.16
C GLY A 84 6.05 -29.46 -1.90
N ALA A 85 6.79 -28.44 -2.39
CA ALA A 85 8.27 -28.48 -2.55
C ALA A 85 8.87 -27.06 -2.54
N ARG A 86 8.55 -26.33 -1.46
CA ARG A 86 9.21 -25.14 -0.91
C ARG A 86 8.58 -23.77 -1.18
N GLY A 87 7.24 -23.72 -1.19
CA GLY A 87 6.45 -22.49 -1.11
C GLY A 87 5.06 -22.78 -0.53
N TYR A 88 4.32 -21.73 -0.15
CA TYR A 88 2.95 -21.86 0.33
C TYR A 88 1.97 -22.01 -0.85
N PRO A 89 1.21 -23.12 -0.95
CA PRO A 89 0.25 -23.30 -2.01
C PRO A 89 -1.00 -22.45 -1.77
N ILE A 90 -1.39 -21.65 -2.76
CA ILE A 90 -2.56 -20.79 -2.62
C ILE A 90 -3.84 -21.63 -2.62
N PRO A 91 -4.72 -21.52 -1.60
CA PRO A 91 -6.01 -22.19 -1.59
C PRO A 91 -6.86 -21.77 -2.79
N VAL A 92 -7.66 -22.69 -3.36
CA VAL A 92 -8.54 -22.40 -4.51
C VAL A 92 -9.92 -23.01 -4.30
N GLY A 93 -10.88 -22.67 -5.17
CA GLY A 93 -12.27 -23.14 -5.07
C GLY A 93 -13.09 -22.48 -3.96
N SER A 94 -12.55 -21.46 -3.28
CA SER A 94 -13.26 -20.65 -2.28
C SER A 94 -12.61 -19.28 -2.11
N VAL A 95 -13.26 -18.40 -1.33
CA VAL A 95 -12.72 -17.07 -1.00
C VAL A 95 -11.36 -17.10 -0.30
N ALA A 96 -10.95 -18.25 0.27
CA ALA A 96 -9.64 -18.44 0.89
C ALA A 96 -8.46 -18.24 -0.07
N GLN A 97 -8.70 -18.23 -1.39
CA GLN A 97 -7.70 -17.81 -2.38
C GLN A 97 -7.21 -16.37 -2.15
N LEU A 98 -8.09 -15.53 -1.59
CA LEU A 98 -7.87 -14.10 -1.38
C LEU A 98 -7.54 -13.77 0.08
N ASP A 99 -7.39 -14.77 0.94
CA ASP A 99 -6.90 -14.54 2.28
C ASP A 99 -5.45 -14.03 2.17
N SER A 100 -5.15 -12.92 2.84
CA SER A 100 -3.86 -12.24 2.75
C SER A 100 -2.67 -13.10 3.21
N LEU A 101 -1.51 -12.85 2.61
CA LEU A 101 -0.27 -13.55 2.94
C LEU A 101 0.60 -12.71 3.90
N PRO A 102 0.91 -13.19 5.12
CA PRO A 102 1.53 -12.38 6.17
C PRO A 102 3.05 -12.23 6.09
N TRP A 103 3.74 -12.98 5.24
CA TRP A 103 5.20 -13.10 5.32
C TRP A 103 5.93 -11.94 4.65
N ALA A 104 6.88 -11.32 5.36
CA ALA A 104 7.67 -10.21 4.82
C ALA A 104 8.73 -10.63 3.79
N GLY A 105 9.06 -11.93 3.75
CA GLY A 105 10.07 -12.50 2.84
C GLY A 105 9.52 -13.03 1.51
N THR A 106 8.25 -12.79 1.18
CA THR A 106 7.67 -13.34 -0.06
C THR A 106 8.22 -12.62 -1.30
N ASP A 107 9.17 -13.24 -1.99
CA ASP A 107 9.84 -12.71 -3.18
C ASP A 107 9.84 -13.69 -4.36
N GLN A 108 9.12 -14.81 -4.27
CA GLN A 108 9.00 -15.79 -5.35
C GLN A 108 7.55 -16.13 -5.68
N VAL A 109 7.31 -16.33 -6.98
CA VAL A 109 6.09 -16.94 -7.51
C VAL A 109 6.47 -18.24 -8.19
N ILE A 110 5.79 -19.32 -7.83
CA ILE A 110 6.05 -20.67 -8.35
C ILE A 110 4.77 -21.17 -9.03
N ILE A 111 4.88 -21.57 -10.29
CA ILE A 111 3.74 -22.12 -11.06
C ILE A 111 4.10 -23.52 -11.55
N ARG A 112 3.21 -24.48 -11.30
CA ARG A 112 3.33 -25.86 -11.77
C ARG A 112 2.40 -26.09 -12.95
N PHE A 113 2.87 -26.90 -13.89
CA PHE A 113 2.15 -27.24 -15.11
C PHE A 113 1.84 -28.73 -15.16
N SER A 114 0.83 -29.12 -15.95
CA SER A 114 0.48 -30.53 -16.19
C SER A 114 1.57 -31.30 -16.94
N GLU A 115 2.43 -30.58 -17.66
CA GLU A 115 3.45 -31.08 -18.58
C GLU A 115 4.59 -30.07 -18.69
N THR A 116 5.66 -30.43 -19.42
CA THR A 116 6.74 -29.50 -19.74
C THR A 116 6.25 -28.44 -20.73
N VAL A 117 6.45 -27.17 -20.40
CA VAL A 117 6.04 -26.04 -21.26
C VAL A 117 7.23 -25.16 -21.64
N ASP A 118 7.14 -24.57 -22.83
CA ASP A 118 7.98 -23.45 -23.26
C ASP A 118 7.48 -22.19 -22.55
N VAL A 119 8.16 -21.83 -21.46
CA VAL A 119 7.88 -20.62 -20.67
C VAL A 119 9.17 -19.89 -20.34
N ILE A 120 9.13 -18.56 -20.45
CA ILE A 120 10.22 -17.66 -20.10
C ILE A 120 9.77 -16.63 -19.06
N GLN A 121 10.74 -15.93 -18.48
CA GLN A 121 10.50 -14.90 -17.46
C GLN A 121 9.44 -13.87 -17.88
N ALA A 122 9.49 -13.41 -19.14
CA ALA A 122 8.63 -12.34 -19.66
C ALA A 122 7.18 -12.76 -19.93
N ASP A 123 6.87 -14.05 -19.88
CA ASP A 123 5.51 -14.53 -20.16
C ASP A 123 4.55 -14.27 -19.00
N LEU A 124 5.08 -14.20 -17.77
CA LEU A 124 4.32 -13.88 -16.58
C LEU A 124 4.40 -12.38 -16.30
N ALA A 125 3.25 -11.72 -16.25
CA ALA A 125 3.10 -10.38 -15.72
C ALA A 125 2.56 -10.43 -14.28
N LEU A 126 3.04 -9.53 -13.42
CA LEU A 126 2.56 -9.34 -12.06
C LEU A 126 2.22 -7.87 -11.84
N SER A 127 0.93 -7.58 -11.74
CA SER A 127 0.44 -6.22 -11.52
C SER A 127 -0.17 -6.09 -10.13
N GLY A 128 0.08 -4.96 -9.45
CA GLY A 128 -0.53 -4.61 -8.18
C GLY A 128 -1.60 -3.52 -8.31
N THR A 129 -2.31 -3.25 -7.22
CA THR A 129 -3.09 -2.01 -7.10
C THR A 129 -2.19 -0.84 -6.72
N LEU A 130 -1.18 -1.09 -5.88
CA LEU A 130 -0.21 -0.09 -5.44
C LEU A 130 1.16 -0.22 -6.11
N GLY A 131 1.50 -1.37 -6.70
CA GLY A 131 2.80 -1.53 -7.36
C GLY A 131 3.98 -1.60 -6.38
N PRO A 132 5.21 -1.83 -6.87
CA PRO A 132 6.41 -1.91 -6.05
C PRO A 132 6.77 -0.61 -5.30
N ASP A 133 6.35 0.57 -5.77
CA ASP A 133 6.60 1.85 -5.09
C ASP A 133 5.57 2.19 -3.99
N GLY A 134 4.46 1.45 -3.92
CA GLY A 134 3.39 1.62 -2.93
C GLY A 134 2.37 2.71 -3.30
N ILE A 135 2.37 3.21 -4.53
CA ILE A 135 1.49 4.26 -5.04
C ILE A 135 0.63 3.71 -6.19
N GLU A 136 -0.68 3.94 -6.15
CA GLU A 136 -1.58 3.57 -7.25
C GLU A 136 -1.22 4.32 -8.55
N ASP A 137 -0.46 3.66 -9.44
CA ASP A 137 -0.16 4.09 -10.80
C ASP A 137 -0.39 2.94 -11.80
N ALA A 138 -1.04 3.25 -12.92
CA ALA A 138 -1.44 2.29 -13.94
C ALA A 138 -0.29 1.71 -14.78
N SER A 139 0.97 2.00 -14.43
CA SER A 139 2.17 1.56 -15.17
C SER A 139 3.29 1.02 -14.28
N ASP A 140 3.01 0.69 -13.02
CA ASP A 140 3.99 0.16 -12.06
C ASP A 140 3.75 -1.34 -11.76
N ASP A 141 4.04 -2.18 -12.76
CA ASP A 141 4.02 -3.63 -12.60
C ASP A 141 5.30 -4.12 -11.90
N TYR A 142 5.17 -5.17 -11.09
CA TYR A 142 6.30 -5.80 -10.42
C TYR A 142 7.21 -6.48 -11.45
N ALA A 143 8.48 -6.08 -11.46
CA ALA A 143 9.49 -6.67 -12.33
C ALA A 143 10.16 -7.87 -11.67
N PHE A 144 10.29 -8.97 -12.42
CA PHE A 144 11.09 -10.12 -12.00
C PHE A 144 12.59 -9.85 -12.26
N SER A 145 13.46 -10.29 -11.35
CA SER A 145 14.92 -10.23 -11.50
C SER A 145 15.55 -11.58 -11.79
N GLY A 146 14.81 -12.68 -11.58
CA GLY A 146 15.29 -14.04 -11.82
C GLY A 146 14.20 -14.97 -12.30
N PHE A 147 14.61 -16.01 -13.02
CA PHE A 147 13.75 -17.06 -13.54
C PHE A 147 14.50 -18.39 -13.60
N THR A 148 13.89 -19.45 -13.07
CA THR A 148 14.40 -20.82 -13.15
C THR A 148 13.27 -21.79 -13.44
N THR A 149 13.59 -22.90 -14.11
CA THR A 149 12.71 -24.05 -14.27
C THR A 149 13.27 -25.20 -13.46
N GLU A 150 12.43 -25.87 -12.68
CA GLU A 150 12.81 -26.93 -11.77
C GLU A 150 11.87 -28.12 -11.92
N THR A 151 12.24 -29.24 -11.30
CA THR A 151 11.37 -30.40 -11.16
C THR A 151 10.69 -30.36 -9.80
N GLY A 152 9.36 -30.37 -9.79
CA GLY A 152 8.52 -30.41 -8.60
C GLY A 152 8.62 -31.74 -7.83
N PRO A 153 7.92 -31.85 -6.69
CA PRO A 153 8.03 -32.99 -5.76
C PRO A 153 7.61 -34.34 -6.36
N ASP A 154 6.67 -34.31 -7.30
CA ASP A 154 6.09 -35.45 -8.00
C ASP A 154 6.69 -35.66 -9.40
N GLY A 155 7.76 -34.92 -9.74
CA GLY A 155 8.34 -34.92 -11.08
C GLY A 155 7.71 -33.91 -12.03
N SER A 156 6.70 -33.13 -11.60
CA SER A 156 6.06 -32.10 -12.42
C SER A 156 7.03 -31.00 -12.85
N PHE A 157 6.77 -30.40 -14.01
CA PHE A 157 7.49 -29.21 -14.45
C PHE A 157 7.02 -27.99 -13.64
N GLN A 158 7.95 -27.26 -13.02
CA GLN A 158 7.66 -26.03 -12.29
C GLN A 158 8.56 -24.89 -12.75
N ALA A 159 8.00 -23.68 -12.84
CA ALA A 159 8.73 -22.47 -13.14
C ALA A 159 8.67 -21.53 -11.92
N VAL A 160 9.82 -20.91 -11.61
CA VAL A 160 10.01 -20.03 -10.45
C VAL A 160 10.45 -18.66 -10.95
N TRP A 161 9.65 -17.64 -10.63
CA TRP A 161 9.99 -16.25 -10.84
C TRP A 161 10.42 -15.64 -9.52
N THR A 162 11.53 -14.90 -9.52
CA THR A 162 12.06 -14.23 -8.32
C THR A 162 12.03 -12.72 -8.53
N LEU A 163 11.49 -12.01 -7.55
CA LEU A 163 11.47 -10.55 -7.47
C LEU A 163 12.79 -10.03 -6.86
N PRO A 164 13.23 -8.81 -7.23
CA PRO A 164 14.44 -8.21 -6.65
C PRO A 164 14.24 -7.76 -5.20
N THR A 165 12.98 -7.57 -4.79
CA THR A 165 12.56 -7.19 -3.45
C THR A 165 11.29 -7.97 -3.09
N PRO A 166 11.08 -8.31 -1.80
CA PRO A 166 9.83 -8.92 -1.37
C PRO A 166 8.60 -8.08 -1.69
N LEU A 167 7.47 -8.77 -1.85
CA LEU A 167 6.15 -8.19 -2.08
C LEU A 167 5.69 -7.39 -0.87
N ARG A 168 5.10 -6.22 -1.13
CA ARG A 168 4.51 -5.34 -0.12
C ARG A 168 3.04 -5.71 0.11
N GLY A 169 2.39 -4.96 1.00
CA GLY A 169 0.93 -4.99 1.15
C GLY A 169 0.22 -4.57 -0.15
N ASP A 170 -0.35 -5.52 -0.91
CA ASP A 170 -0.98 -5.22 -2.20
C ASP A 170 -1.98 -6.32 -2.64
N ARG A 171 -2.89 -5.95 -3.55
CA ARG A 171 -3.77 -6.88 -4.25
C ARG A 171 -3.18 -7.16 -5.62
N LEU A 172 -2.65 -8.36 -5.78
CA LEU A 172 -1.78 -8.73 -6.88
C LEU A 172 -2.50 -9.60 -7.91
N ARG A 173 -2.13 -9.46 -9.17
CA ARG A 173 -2.65 -10.27 -10.26
C ARG A 173 -1.52 -10.82 -11.12
N LEU A 174 -1.45 -12.15 -11.14
CA LEU A 174 -0.58 -12.92 -12.01
C LEU A 174 -1.27 -13.15 -13.36
N ARG A 175 -0.57 -12.93 -14.46
CA ARG A 175 -1.14 -13.08 -15.81
C ARG A 175 -0.20 -13.76 -16.79
N PHE A 176 -0.71 -14.78 -17.49
CA PHE A 176 -0.17 -15.20 -18.77
C PHE A 176 -1.01 -14.61 -19.90
N GLY A 177 -0.34 -14.16 -20.96
CA GLY A 177 -1.01 -13.74 -22.19
C GLY A 177 -1.65 -14.93 -22.90
N ASP A 178 -2.68 -14.67 -23.72
CA ASP A 178 -3.27 -15.72 -24.54
C ASP A 178 -2.22 -16.27 -25.53
N GLY A 179 -1.94 -17.58 -25.42
CA GLY A 179 -0.91 -18.26 -26.20
C GLY A 179 0.54 -17.90 -25.86
N SER A 180 0.82 -17.22 -24.73
CA SER A 180 2.20 -16.89 -24.34
C SER A 180 3.00 -18.09 -23.85
N VAL A 181 2.31 -19.12 -23.34
CA VAL A 181 2.91 -20.38 -22.87
C VAL A 181 2.37 -21.53 -23.72
N THR A 182 3.25 -22.41 -24.18
CA THR A 182 2.88 -23.57 -25.01
C THR A 182 3.54 -24.87 -24.58
N GLY A 183 2.87 -26.00 -24.75
CA GLY A 183 3.41 -27.36 -24.58
C GLY A 183 3.39 -28.06 -25.93
N VAL A 184 4.56 -28.43 -26.47
CA VAL A 184 4.73 -29.02 -27.82
C VAL A 184 3.97 -28.23 -28.91
N GLY A 185 3.96 -26.89 -28.79
CA GLY A 185 3.29 -25.96 -29.71
C GLY A 185 1.77 -25.81 -29.53
N VAL A 186 1.17 -26.40 -28.49
CA VAL A 186 -0.24 -26.20 -28.09
C VAL A 186 -0.33 -25.12 -27.01
N PRO A 187 -1.16 -24.08 -27.16
CA PRO A 187 -1.37 -23.05 -26.14
C PRO A 187 -1.88 -23.58 -24.81
N LEU A 188 -1.43 -22.97 -23.71
CA LEU A 188 -1.99 -23.15 -22.36
C LEU A 188 -3.51 -22.98 -22.36
N ASP A 189 -4.23 -23.91 -21.73
CA ASP A 189 -5.64 -23.78 -21.39
C ASP A 189 -5.76 -23.01 -20.08
N GLY A 190 -5.82 -21.69 -20.23
CA GLY A 190 -5.49 -20.74 -19.18
C GLY A 190 -6.69 -20.24 -18.38
N GLU A 191 -7.95 -20.48 -18.74
CA GLU A 191 -9.05 -19.77 -18.07
C GLU A 191 -9.10 -20.03 -16.56
N TRP A 192 -9.26 -18.93 -15.81
CA TRP A 192 -9.35 -18.95 -14.35
C TRP A 192 -10.39 -17.95 -13.84
N SER A 193 -11.13 -18.34 -12.80
CA SER A 193 -12.08 -17.48 -12.10
C SER A 193 -11.80 -17.55 -10.59
N ASP A 194 -11.36 -16.42 -10.04
CA ASP A 194 -10.97 -16.31 -8.63
C ASP A 194 -12.07 -16.81 -7.67
N ALA A 195 -11.66 -17.45 -6.59
CA ALA A 195 -12.51 -18.02 -5.54
C ALA A 195 -13.50 -19.11 -5.99
N THR A 196 -13.45 -19.56 -7.25
CA THR A 196 -14.41 -20.52 -7.81
C THR A 196 -13.74 -21.66 -8.56
N SER A 197 -12.75 -21.37 -9.40
CA SER A 197 -11.95 -22.37 -10.09
C SER A 197 -11.17 -23.24 -9.11
N VAL A 198 -10.99 -24.50 -9.47
CA VAL A 198 -10.06 -25.44 -8.82
C VAL A 198 -9.03 -25.88 -9.86
N PHE A 199 -7.85 -26.27 -9.43
CA PHE A 199 -6.84 -26.80 -10.35
C PHE A 199 -7.27 -28.18 -10.92
N PRO A 200 -6.85 -28.51 -12.16
CA PRO A 200 -6.04 -27.70 -13.06
C PRO A 200 -6.82 -26.56 -13.77
N SER A 201 -6.13 -25.53 -14.25
CA SER A 201 -6.74 -24.38 -14.96
C SER A 201 -7.46 -24.78 -16.24
N GLY A 202 -8.31 -23.89 -16.74
CA GLY A 202 -8.86 -23.98 -18.09
C GLY A 202 -10.24 -24.63 -18.21
N ASN A 203 -10.75 -24.71 -19.43
CA ASN A 203 -12.09 -25.19 -19.76
C ASN A 203 -12.15 -26.45 -20.65
N GLY A 204 -10.99 -26.97 -21.07
CA GLY A 204 -10.88 -28.07 -22.03
C GLY A 204 -10.27 -27.68 -23.37
N VAL A 205 -10.15 -26.38 -23.66
CA VAL A 205 -9.82 -25.84 -24.98
C VAL A 205 -8.48 -25.10 -24.92
N PRO A 206 -7.53 -25.34 -25.84
CA PRO A 206 -6.28 -24.59 -25.87
C PRO A 206 -6.49 -23.07 -26.03
N GLY A 207 -5.76 -22.28 -25.25
CA GLY A 207 -5.80 -20.82 -25.26
C GLY A 207 -6.50 -20.24 -24.03
N GLY A 208 -6.77 -18.94 -24.10
CA GLY A 208 -7.34 -18.19 -22.98
C GLY A 208 -6.27 -17.69 -22.02
N ALA A 209 -6.45 -16.46 -21.54
CA ALA A 209 -5.52 -15.87 -20.60
C ALA A 209 -5.70 -16.47 -19.20
N PHE A 210 -4.59 -16.87 -18.59
CA PHE A 210 -4.56 -17.17 -17.16
C PHE A 210 -4.45 -15.87 -16.37
N SER A 211 -5.39 -15.65 -15.46
CA SER A 211 -5.44 -14.48 -14.59
C SER A 211 -5.79 -14.92 -13.17
N PHE A 212 -4.83 -14.88 -12.27
CA PHE A 212 -4.95 -15.44 -10.92
C PHE A 212 -4.63 -14.36 -9.88
N ARG A 213 -5.55 -14.13 -8.94
CA ARG A 213 -5.32 -13.15 -7.86
C ARG A 213 -4.73 -13.80 -6.61
N ILE A 214 -3.81 -13.07 -5.98
CA ILE A 214 -3.32 -13.28 -4.62
C ILE A 214 -3.26 -11.93 -3.92
N ASP A 215 -3.44 -11.93 -2.60
CA ASP A 215 -3.34 -10.72 -1.79
C ASP A 215 -2.17 -10.91 -0.80
N THR A 216 -1.21 -9.98 -0.76
CA THR A 216 -0.09 -9.99 0.19
C THR A 216 -0.30 -8.90 1.20
N ALA A 217 -0.20 -9.19 2.49
CA ALA A 217 -0.27 -8.18 3.56
C ALA A 217 0.76 -8.55 4.64
N PRO A 218 2.03 -8.14 4.49
CA PRO A 218 3.05 -8.48 5.46
C PRO A 218 2.65 -8.08 6.88
N ALA A 219 2.82 -8.99 7.83
CA ALA A 219 2.44 -8.91 9.24
C ALA A 219 0.94 -8.91 9.59
N ASP A 220 0.08 -9.23 8.64
CA ASP A 220 -1.35 -9.53 8.86
C ASP A 220 -1.54 -11.00 9.27
N VAL A 221 -1.24 -11.29 10.53
CA VAL A 221 -1.18 -12.65 11.08
C VAL A 221 -2.57 -13.29 11.14
N ASP A 222 -3.62 -12.51 11.39
CA ASP A 222 -5.00 -13.01 11.43
C ASP A 222 -5.71 -13.03 10.06
N ARG A 223 -5.06 -12.50 9.03
CA ARG A 223 -5.40 -12.54 7.61
C ARG A 223 -6.68 -11.79 7.28
N ASP A 224 -6.92 -10.65 7.95
CA ASP A 224 -8.09 -9.81 7.76
C ASP A 224 -7.90 -8.70 6.70
N GLY A 225 -6.72 -8.64 6.10
CA GLY A 225 -6.27 -7.65 5.13
C GLY A 225 -5.48 -6.48 5.73
N ALA A 226 -5.14 -6.55 7.02
CA ALA A 226 -4.55 -5.47 7.80
C ALA A 226 -3.38 -5.95 8.67
N ALA A 227 -2.27 -5.20 8.67
CA ALA A 227 -1.25 -5.38 9.71
C ALA A 227 -1.47 -4.35 10.82
N THR A 228 -2.07 -4.77 11.92
CA THR A 228 -2.55 -3.90 12.99
C THR A 228 -2.09 -4.37 14.37
N ILE A 229 -2.63 -3.70 15.38
CA ILE A 229 -2.42 -4.08 16.76
C ILE A 229 -3.16 -5.38 17.13
N PHE A 230 -4.09 -5.85 16.30
CA PHE A 230 -4.84 -7.09 16.51
C PHE A 230 -3.96 -8.33 16.23
N ASP A 231 -3.01 -8.23 15.30
CA ASP A 231 -2.05 -9.27 14.92
C ASP A 231 -1.06 -9.64 16.03
N ILE A 232 -0.91 -8.79 17.05
CA ILE A 232 -0.05 -9.04 18.21
C ILE A 232 -0.52 -10.27 18.98
N ARG A 233 -1.84 -10.50 19.09
CA ARG A 233 -2.35 -11.62 19.88
C ARG A 233 -1.96 -12.98 19.29
N PRO A 234 -2.29 -13.30 18.02
CA PRO A 234 -1.90 -14.58 17.45
C PRO A 234 -0.37 -14.76 17.42
N LEU A 235 0.40 -13.67 17.22
CA LEU A 235 1.86 -13.70 17.35
C LEU A 235 2.31 -14.06 18.78
N ARG A 236 1.72 -13.44 19.81
CA ARG A 236 2.00 -13.72 21.23
C ARG A 236 1.63 -15.15 21.63
N GLU A 237 0.52 -15.67 21.12
CA GLU A 237 0.07 -17.04 21.40
C GLU A 237 1.06 -18.09 20.88
N ALA A 238 1.80 -17.78 19.80
CA ALA A 238 2.82 -18.65 19.22
C ALA A 238 4.26 -18.36 19.71
N LEU A 239 4.47 -17.32 20.52
CA LEU A 239 5.80 -16.85 20.90
C LEU A 239 6.61 -17.93 21.64
N GLY A 240 7.85 -18.14 21.17
CA GLY A 240 8.77 -19.18 21.64
C GLY A 240 8.51 -20.56 21.04
N ALA A 241 7.51 -20.72 20.17
CA ALA A 241 7.28 -21.97 19.46
C ALA A 241 8.27 -22.14 18.31
N VAL A 242 8.60 -23.40 18.01
CA VAL A 242 9.45 -23.78 16.89
C VAL A 242 8.67 -24.70 15.94
N ALA A 243 9.05 -24.72 14.67
CA ALA A 243 8.45 -25.55 13.64
C ALA A 243 8.19 -26.98 14.13
N GLY A 244 6.94 -27.44 13.96
CA GLY A 244 6.48 -28.76 14.40
C GLY A 244 5.96 -28.84 15.84
N ALA A 245 6.08 -27.78 16.64
CA ALA A 245 5.44 -27.69 17.94
C ALA A 245 3.93 -27.41 17.81
N GLY A 246 3.11 -27.90 18.76
CA GLY A 246 1.66 -27.70 18.70
C GLY A 246 1.18 -26.25 18.85
N ALA A 247 2.01 -25.38 19.42
CA ALA A 247 1.75 -23.94 19.54
C ALA A 247 2.34 -23.13 18.37
N TYR A 248 3.05 -23.78 17.44
CA TYR A 248 3.65 -23.11 16.29
C TYR A 248 2.57 -22.76 15.27
N SER A 249 2.66 -21.54 14.73
CA SER A 249 1.79 -21.06 13.66
C SER A 249 2.66 -20.55 12.52
N ILE A 250 2.47 -21.10 11.32
CA ILE A 250 3.15 -20.63 10.11
C ILE A 250 2.84 -19.16 9.80
N PHE A 251 1.69 -18.64 10.27
CA PHE A 251 1.30 -17.25 10.03
C PHE A 251 1.94 -16.29 11.05
N ALA A 252 2.40 -16.80 12.20
CA ALA A 252 3.09 -16.02 13.22
C ALA A 252 4.62 -15.98 13.03
N ASP A 253 5.19 -16.92 12.27
CA ASP A 253 6.59 -16.93 11.85
C ASP A 253 6.75 -16.04 10.60
N LEU A 254 6.82 -14.73 10.85
CA LEU A 254 6.73 -13.67 9.83
C LEU A 254 7.99 -13.55 9.00
N ASN A 255 9.15 -13.90 9.56
CA ASN A 255 10.43 -13.90 8.85
C ASN A 255 10.70 -15.23 8.12
N GLY A 256 9.94 -16.29 8.43
CA GLY A 256 10.05 -17.61 7.82
C GLY A 256 11.29 -18.39 8.26
N ASP A 257 11.77 -18.20 9.50
CA ASP A 257 12.99 -18.82 10.01
C ASP A 257 12.78 -20.15 10.73
N GLY A 258 11.52 -20.54 10.96
CA GLY A 258 11.12 -21.77 11.61
C GLY A 258 10.94 -21.63 13.11
N THR A 259 11.06 -20.42 13.66
CA THR A 259 10.85 -20.11 15.07
C THR A 259 10.05 -18.82 15.22
N VAL A 260 9.11 -18.78 16.15
CA VAL A 260 8.37 -17.54 16.46
C VAL A 260 9.06 -16.87 17.64
N ASP A 261 9.78 -15.79 17.41
CA ASP A 261 10.56 -15.08 18.44
C ASP A 261 10.55 -13.55 18.29
N ASP A 262 11.53 -12.88 18.92
CA ASP A 262 11.63 -11.42 18.87
C ASP A 262 11.96 -10.87 17.48
N LEU A 263 12.48 -11.70 16.55
CA LEU A 263 12.79 -11.33 15.18
C LEU A 263 11.52 -11.17 14.32
N ASP A 264 10.46 -11.91 14.60
CA ASP A 264 9.16 -11.78 13.91
C ASP A 264 8.47 -10.45 14.21
N LYS A 265 8.89 -9.78 15.29
CA LYS A 265 8.41 -8.43 15.60
C LYS A 265 8.85 -7.42 14.54
N ALA A 266 9.99 -7.61 13.86
CA ALA A 266 10.49 -6.62 12.90
C ALA A 266 9.55 -6.42 11.71
N PRO A 267 9.12 -7.47 10.98
CA PRO A 267 8.05 -7.37 9.99
C PRO A 267 6.78 -6.66 10.49
N LEU A 268 6.34 -6.97 11.71
CA LEU A 268 5.18 -6.34 12.32
C LEU A 268 5.39 -4.84 12.59
N ARG A 269 6.58 -4.44 13.05
CA ARG A 269 6.93 -3.03 13.26
C ARG A 269 6.93 -2.23 11.96
N GLU A 270 7.47 -2.83 10.90
CA GLU A 270 7.62 -2.18 9.59
C GLU A 270 6.27 -2.00 8.88
N ASN A 271 5.34 -2.94 9.04
CA ASN A 271 4.08 -2.93 8.30
C ASN A 271 2.88 -2.46 9.13
N LEU A 272 3.09 -2.04 10.37
CA LEU A 272 2.01 -1.65 11.27
C LEU A 272 1.22 -0.45 10.73
N GLY A 273 -0.10 -0.59 10.63
CA GLY A 273 -0.99 0.38 10.01
C GLY A 273 -1.07 0.24 8.49
N SER A 274 -0.47 -0.78 7.88
CA SER A 274 -0.73 -1.08 6.46
C SER A 274 -2.06 -1.84 6.30
N ALA A 275 -2.68 -1.64 5.15
CA ALA A 275 -4.01 -2.14 4.82
C ALA A 275 -4.10 -2.43 3.34
N LEU A 276 -4.75 -3.52 2.95
CA LEU A 276 -5.12 -3.73 1.55
C LEU A 276 -6.17 -2.68 1.10
N PRO A 277 -6.14 -2.20 -0.15
CA PRO A 277 -7.08 -1.19 -0.67
C PRO A 277 -8.60 -1.53 -0.48
N THR A 278 -9.42 -0.51 -0.17
CA THR A 278 -10.69 -0.46 0.66
C THR A 278 -11.97 -1.27 0.29
N SER A 279 -13.04 -1.42 1.13
CA SER A 279 -13.27 -1.39 2.63
C SER A 279 -14.71 -1.79 3.04
N ALA A 280 -14.95 -2.10 4.35
CA ALA A 280 -16.20 -1.80 5.07
C ALA A 280 -15.91 -1.35 6.54
N PRO A 281 -16.79 -0.54 7.19
CA PRO A 281 -16.60 -0.03 8.56
C PRO A 281 -17.28 -0.86 9.67
N GLN A 282 -16.73 -0.84 10.90
CA GLN A 282 -17.29 -1.52 12.08
C GLN A 282 -18.25 -0.62 12.92
N PRO A 283 -19.27 -1.21 13.57
CA PRO A 283 -20.27 -0.48 14.35
C PRO A 283 -19.84 -0.18 15.80
N ALA A 284 -20.25 1.00 16.30
CA ALA A 284 -20.07 1.41 17.70
C ALA A 284 -21.11 0.78 18.65
N ARG A 285 -20.75 0.57 19.93
CA ARG A 285 -21.65 0.13 21.02
C ARG A 285 -21.66 1.16 22.17
N ASN A 286 -22.85 1.40 22.74
CA ASN A 286 -23.09 2.36 23.83
C ASN A 286 -22.65 1.85 25.22
N GLY A 287 -22.03 2.71 26.05
CA GLY A 287 -21.98 2.49 27.50
C GLY A 287 -20.90 3.22 28.31
N PHE A 288 -19.82 3.72 27.70
CA PHE A 288 -18.72 4.45 28.33
C PHE A 288 -18.08 5.31 27.23
N SER A 289 -17.83 6.61 27.46
CA SER A 289 -17.27 7.46 26.42
C SER A 289 -15.81 7.81 26.73
N VAL A 290 -14.93 7.23 25.92
CA VAL A 290 -13.55 7.70 25.75
C VAL A 290 -13.58 8.76 24.65
N THR A 291 -12.79 9.82 24.79
CA THR A 291 -12.57 10.81 23.72
C THR A 291 -11.08 10.88 23.41
N LEU A 292 -10.73 10.80 22.13
CA LEU A 292 -9.40 11.11 21.65
C LEU A 292 -9.42 12.51 21.02
N GLY A 293 -8.46 13.36 21.39
CA GLY A 293 -8.41 14.72 20.88
C GLY A 293 -7.03 15.34 21.04
N GLY A 294 -6.97 16.66 21.13
CA GLY A 294 -5.73 17.38 21.36
C GLY A 294 -5.99 18.87 21.50
N ALA A 295 -4.93 19.64 21.73
CA ALA A 295 -5.05 21.09 21.78
C ALA A 295 -5.05 21.69 20.36
N ASP A 296 -5.99 22.61 20.11
CA ASP A 296 -5.95 23.46 18.93
C ASP A 296 -4.69 24.33 18.92
N ARG A 297 -4.22 24.67 17.73
CA ARG A 297 -3.07 25.55 17.51
C ARG A 297 -3.42 26.65 16.52
N VAL A 298 -2.93 27.85 16.78
CA VAL A 298 -3.02 28.99 15.88
C VAL A 298 -1.59 29.39 15.51
N VAL A 299 -1.30 29.48 14.21
CA VAL A 299 -0.01 29.92 13.68
C VAL A 299 -0.23 30.98 12.61
N THR A 300 0.73 31.89 12.46
CA THR A 300 0.69 32.89 11.39
C THR A 300 1.25 32.27 10.12
N THR A 301 0.65 32.61 8.98
CA THR A 301 1.09 32.24 7.63
C THR A 301 2.58 32.53 7.49
N PRO A 302 3.42 31.51 7.28
CA PRO A 302 4.84 31.71 7.44
C PRO A 302 5.49 32.15 6.11
N SER A 303 6.53 32.97 6.21
CA SER A 303 7.32 33.43 5.04
C SER A 303 8.35 32.41 4.56
N ALA A 304 8.62 31.39 5.38
CA ALA A 304 9.40 30.18 5.09
C ALA A 304 8.78 29.02 5.88
N ALA A 305 8.99 27.76 5.49
CA ALA A 305 8.34 26.64 6.18
C ALA A 305 8.70 26.58 7.67
N ILE A 306 7.70 26.35 8.53
CA ILE A 306 7.86 26.21 9.98
C ILE A 306 7.40 24.82 10.43
N SER A 307 8.06 24.28 11.46
CA SER A 307 7.69 22.99 12.06
C SER A 307 6.89 23.19 13.33
N GLY A 308 5.97 22.26 13.61
CA GLY A 308 5.22 22.21 14.85
C GLY A 308 4.87 20.76 15.22
N SER A 309 4.25 20.59 16.37
CA SER A 309 3.76 19.29 16.82
C SER A 309 2.42 19.42 17.54
N VAL A 310 1.63 18.35 17.53
CA VAL A 310 0.38 18.22 18.27
C VAL A 310 0.38 16.88 19.03
N ASP A 311 0.06 16.92 20.31
CA ASP A 311 -0.14 15.69 21.10
C ASP A 311 -1.60 15.26 20.97
N ILE A 312 -1.83 13.98 20.65
CA ILE A 312 -3.14 13.35 20.73
C ILE A 312 -3.33 12.82 22.15
N THR A 313 -4.35 13.32 22.84
CA THR A 313 -4.61 13.05 24.25
C THR A 313 -5.79 12.11 24.44
N PHE A 314 -5.74 11.35 25.53
CA PHE A 314 -6.78 10.45 25.99
C PHE A 314 -7.69 11.15 27.01
N GLY A 315 -9.00 11.11 26.78
CA GLY A 315 -10.01 11.66 27.68
C GLY A 315 -11.04 10.61 28.08
N THR A 316 -11.51 10.66 29.34
CA THR A 316 -12.61 9.81 29.83
C THR A 316 -13.67 10.64 30.51
N ASP A 317 -14.93 10.21 30.37
CA ASP A 317 -15.99 10.73 31.23
C ASP A 317 -15.62 10.45 32.70
N GLU A 318 -15.75 11.47 33.56
CA GLU A 318 -15.50 11.40 35.00
C GLU A 318 -14.02 11.28 35.45
N GLY A 319 -13.05 11.33 34.52
CA GLY A 319 -11.62 11.37 34.85
C GLY A 319 -11.06 10.05 35.38
N ILE A 320 -11.77 8.94 35.17
CA ILE A 320 -11.38 7.60 35.61
C ILE A 320 -10.26 7.09 34.69
N PRO A 321 -9.11 6.63 35.22
CA PRO A 321 -8.07 5.98 34.42
C PRO A 321 -8.57 4.68 33.80
N LEU A 322 -8.13 4.39 32.57
CA LEU A 322 -8.41 3.15 31.87
C LEU A 322 -7.12 2.33 31.74
N ASN A 323 -7.21 1.03 32.04
CA ASN A 323 -6.09 0.13 31.76
C ASN A 323 -6.14 -0.27 30.29
N LEU A 324 -5.08 0.03 29.56
CA LEU A 324 -4.89 -0.43 28.19
C LEU A 324 -3.81 -1.50 28.17
N LEU A 325 -4.04 -2.56 27.41
CA LEU A 325 -2.99 -3.48 27.03
C LEU A 325 -2.15 -2.91 25.90
N ASN A 326 -2.79 -2.25 24.93
CA ASN A 326 -2.21 -1.79 23.67
C ASN A 326 -3.02 -0.59 23.13
N TYR A 327 -2.42 0.31 22.36
CA TYR A 327 -3.16 1.30 21.54
C TYR A 327 -2.43 1.62 20.24
N SER A 328 -3.20 2.03 19.23
CA SER A 328 -2.73 2.63 18.00
C SER A 328 -3.55 3.88 17.67
N VAL A 329 -2.89 4.86 17.05
CA VAL A 329 -3.51 6.11 16.61
C VAL A 329 -3.06 6.42 15.19
N ARG A 330 -4.04 6.62 14.29
CA ARG A 330 -3.84 7.11 12.93
C ARG A 330 -4.35 8.54 12.84
N VAL A 331 -3.49 9.45 12.37
CA VAL A 331 -3.84 10.86 12.16
C VAL A 331 -3.69 11.20 10.70
N ARG A 332 -4.73 11.80 10.12
CA ARG A 332 -4.74 12.39 8.79
C ARG A 332 -4.78 13.90 8.93
N VAL A 333 -4.00 14.62 8.13
CA VAL A 333 -4.20 16.07 7.97
C VAL A 333 -5.25 16.30 6.88
N GLU A 334 -6.28 17.10 7.14
CA GLU A 334 -7.23 17.56 6.13
C GLU A 334 -7.28 19.10 6.14
N GLY A 335 -7.39 19.72 4.96
CA GLY A 335 -7.49 21.19 4.83
C GLY A 335 -7.25 21.68 3.41
N PRO A 336 -7.13 23.01 3.21
CA PRO A 336 -6.76 23.59 1.91
C PRO A 336 -5.41 23.06 1.40
N GLY A 337 -5.37 22.64 0.13
CA GLY A 337 -4.13 22.10 -0.46
C GLY A 337 -3.68 20.80 0.18
N ASP A 338 -4.62 19.89 0.47
CA ASP A 338 -4.42 18.66 1.26
C ASP A 338 -3.15 17.85 0.95
N GLY A 339 -2.25 17.78 1.94
CA GLY A 339 -0.92 17.14 1.85
C GLY A 339 0.16 17.96 1.13
N ALA A 340 -0.13 19.21 0.75
CA ALA A 340 0.82 20.13 0.10
C ALA A 340 1.10 21.37 0.94
N ASP A 341 0.10 21.98 1.58
CA ASP A 341 0.31 23.21 2.37
C ASP A 341 0.70 22.93 3.83
N VAL A 342 0.15 21.87 4.40
CA VAL A 342 0.56 21.31 5.69
C VAL A 342 0.84 19.84 5.48
N VAL A 343 2.04 19.41 5.87
CA VAL A 343 2.53 18.05 5.68
C VAL A 343 2.87 17.40 7.01
N LEU A 344 2.44 16.16 7.21
CA LEU A 344 2.89 15.33 8.31
C LEU A 344 4.31 14.83 8.02
N VAL A 345 5.18 14.88 9.03
CA VAL A 345 6.61 14.53 8.90
C VAL A 345 7.07 13.46 9.90
N GLY A 346 6.17 12.92 10.70
CA GLY A 346 6.46 11.87 11.68
C GLY A 346 5.85 12.17 13.05
N GLY A 347 6.53 11.73 14.11
CA GLY A 347 6.08 11.94 15.48
C GLY A 347 6.80 11.06 16.49
N GLY A 348 6.09 10.67 17.55
CA GLY A 348 6.57 9.72 18.55
C GLY A 348 5.80 9.82 19.86
N ALA A 349 6.49 9.69 20.99
CA ALA A 349 5.89 9.89 22.31
C ALA A 349 5.41 11.34 22.48
N ALA A 350 4.24 11.50 23.13
CA ALA A 350 3.68 12.80 23.48
C ALA A 350 4.66 13.65 24.31
N LEU A 351 4.65 14.97 24.11
CA LEU A 351 5.50 15.89 24.87
C LEU A 351 4.93 16.17 26.26
N ASN A 352 3.61 16.27 26.36
CA ASN A 352 2.91 16.62 27.59
C ASN A 352 2.23 15.39 28.17
N ALA A 353 2.53 15.12 29.45
CA ALA A 353 1.97 14.00 30.21
C ALA A 353 1.94 12.68 29.39
N PRO A 354 3.08 12.19 28.88
CA PRO A 354 3.09 10.99 28.06
C PRO A 354 2.48 9.83 28.84
N ALA A 355 1.48 9.18 28.24
CA ALA A 355 0.86 7.99 28.79
C ALA A 355 1.94 6.94 29.08
N ALA A 356 1.69 6.10 30.08
CA ALA A 356 2.47 4.89 30.20
C ALA A 356 2.39 4.13 28.87
N THR A 357 3.53 3.76 28.31
CA THR A 357 3.59 2.94 27.10
C THR A 357 3.85 1.50 27.48
N ALA A 358 3.48 0.58 26.59
CA ALA A 358 3.91 -0.80 26.73
C ALA A 358 5.45 -0.91 26.83
N PRO A 359 5.98 -1.95 27.48
CA PRO A 359 7.43 -2.10 27.71
C PRO A 359 8.27 -2.16 26.43
N ASP A 360 7.66 -2.49 25.29
CA ASP A 360 8.28 -2.65 23.99
C ASP A 360 7.49 -1.79 22.98
N PRO A 361 7.87 -0.52 22.70
CA PRO A 361 7.15 0.28 21.72
C PRO A 361 7.41 -0.26 20.30
N LEU A 362 6.34 -0.66 19.60
CA LEU A 362 6.40 -1.32 18.30
C LEU A 362 7.05 -0.37 17.26
N ASN A 363 6.55 0.86 17.13
CA ASN A 363 7.14 1.86 16.25
C ASN A 363 7.39 3.17 17.02
N ALA A 364 8.46 3.23 17.82
CA ALA A 364 8.76 4.38 18.69
C ALA A 364 8.77 5.76 17.97
N PHE A 365 9.09 5.79 16.67
CA PHE A 365 9.08 7.00 15.83
C PHE A 365 7.84 7.11 14.90
N GLY A 366 6.92 6.14 14.98
CA GLY A 366 5.76 5.97 14.12
C GLY A 366 6.08 5.41 12.73
N ASN A 367 5.03 4.98 12.01
CA ASN A 367 5.07 4.57 10.61
C ASN A 367 4.73 5.79 9.72
N THR A 368 5.56 6.05 8.72
CA THR A 368 5.47 7.19 7.79
C THR A 368 5.11 6.78 6.35
N ASP A 369 4.76 5.52 6.08
CA ASP A 369 4.48 5.04 4.71
C ASP A 369 3.32 5.77 4.03
N HIS A 370 2.43 6.38 4.81
CA HIS A 370 1.31 7.19 4.31
C HIS A 370 1.53 8.71 4.43
N ALA A 371 2.74 9.15 4.78
CA ALA A 371 3.11 10.56 4.73
C ALA A 371 3.14 11.04 3.26
N PRO A 372 2.91 12.35 2.99
CA PRO A 372 2.74 13.45 3.93
C PRO A 372 1.31 13.63 4.48
N ARG A 373 0.35 12.76 4.12
CA ARG A 373 -1.07 12.93 4.44
C ARG A 373 -1.50 12.25 5.73
N GLU A 374 -0.93 11.10 6.04
CA GLU A 374 -1.25 10.33 7.24
C GLU A 374 0.01 9.93 8.01
N TYR A 375 -0.17 9.72 9.30
CA TYR A 375 0.85 9.24 10.23
C TYR A 375 0.21 8.24 11.19
N TYR A 376 0.89 7.12 11.43
CA TYR A 376 0.40 6.04 12.28
C TYR A 376 1.40 5.72 13.39
N HIS A 377 0.93 5.55 14.63
CA HIS A 377 1.76 5.16 15.76
C HIS A 377 1.05 4.15 16.65
N GLY A 378 1.75 3.12 17.13
CA GLY A 378 1.18 2.06 17.96
C GLY A 378 2.16 1.47 18.97
N THR A 379 1.59 0.90 20.04
CA THR A 379 2.34 0.24 21.11
C THR A 379 2.21 -1.28 21.02
N VAL A 380 3.18 -2.05 21.55
CA VAL A 380 3.01 -3.49 21.70
C VAL A 380 3.32 -4.00 23.11
N ASN A 381 2.44 -4.84 23.62
CA ASN A 381 2.57 -5.45 24.94
C ASN A 381 2.48 -6.98 24.85
N PHE A 382 3.66 -7.61 24.90
CA PHE A 382 3.81 -9.07 24.93
C PHE A 382 3.81 -9.66 26.35
N THR A 383 3.85 -8.84 27.40
CA THR A 383 3.93 -9.31 28.81
C THR A 383 2.56 -9.53 29.45
N GLU A 384 1.48 -9.41 28.68
CA GLU A 384 0.08 -9.61 29.08
C GLU A 384 -0.41 -8.73 30.25
N THR A 385 0.37 -7.73 30.65
CA THR A 385 0.07 -6.86 31.79
C THR A 385 -0.40 -5.49 31.28
N PRO A 386 -1.68 -5.12 31.43
CA PRO A 386 -2.17 -3.79 31.06
C PRO A 386 -1.47 -2.68 31.84
N PHE A 387 -1.36 -1.50 31.23
CA PHE A 387 -0.84 -0.28 31.82
C PHE A 387 -1.95 0.78 31.99
N PRO A 388 -1.91 1.58 33.06
CA PRO A 388 -2.91 2.61 33.28
C PRO A 388 -2.67 3.83 32.38
N VAL A 389 -3.74 4.32 31.74
CA VAL A 389 -3.78 5.60 31.02
C VAL A 389 -4.81 6.50 31.69
N SER A 390 -4.36 7.66 32.15
CA SER A 390 -5.17 8.63 32.89
C SER A 390 -5.78 9.68 31.97
N ASN A 391 -6.86 10.31 32.43
CA ASN A 391 -7.47 11.41 31.70
C ASN A 391 -6.49 12.59 31.54
N GLY A 392 -6.28 13.01 30.29
CA GLY A 392 -5.35 14.07 29.90
C GLY A 392 -3.96 13.56 29.50
N ASP A 393 -3.68 12.26 29.64
CA ASP A 393 -2.41 11.70 29.19
C ASP A 393 -2.29 11.78 27.66
N GLY A 394 -1.11 12.14 27.18
CA GLY A 394 -0.77 12.15 25.76
C GLY A 394 -0.45 10.74 25.27
N LEU A 395 -1.22 10.24 24.30
CA LEU A 395 -0.97 8.94 23.67
C LEU A 395 0.20 9.05 22.67
N ILE A 396 0.10 9.99 21.73
CA ILE A 396 1.10 10.15 20.67
C ILE A 396 1.38 11.63 20.39
N ARG A 397 2.57 11.93 19.87
CA ARG A 397 2.92 13.19 19.23
C ARG A 397 2.88 13.02 17.73
N VAL A 398 2.31 14.00 17.04
CA VAL A 398 2.36 14.13 15.58
C VAL A 398 3.14 15.38 15.23
N ASP A 399 4.20 15.23 14.44
CA ASP A 399 5.04 16.32 13.95
C ASP A 399 4.57 16.73 12.54
N TYR A 400 4.43 18.04 12.33
CA TYR A 400 3.97 18.61 11.05
C TYR A 400 4.85 19.77 10.61
N ARG A 401 4.78 20.09 9.32
CA ARG A 401 5.41 21.27 8.74
C ARG A 401 4.39 22.08 7.95
N VAL A 402 4.32 23.37 8.24
CA VAL A 402 3.49 24.34 7.52
C VAL A 402 4.36 24.98 6.44
N LEU A 403 3.99 24.80 5.18
CA LEU A 403 4.74 25.35 4.05
C LEU A 403 4.42 26.83 3.82
N GLN A 404 5.29 27.49 3.08
CA GLN A 404 5.14 28.91 2.77
C GLN A 404 3.82 29.16 2.03
N GLY A 405 3.06 30.14 2.50
CA GLY A 405 1.79 30.54 1.88
C GLY A 405 0.57 29.71 2.27
N ALA A 406 0.74 28.69 3.13
CA ALA A 406 -0.38 27.97 3.72
C ALA A 406 -1.32 28.94 4.47
N LEU A 407 -2.64 28.74 4.31
CA LEU A 407 -3.64 29.61 4.91
C LEU A 407 -4.97 28.85 5.00
N GLY A 408 -5.58 28.86 6.19
CA GLY A 408 -6.88 28.22 6.42
C GLY A 408 -6.91 27.38 7.69
N VAL A 409 -7.99 26.61 7.84
CA VAL A 409 -8.17 25.69 8.96
C VAL A 409 -7.87 24.28 8.49
N TYR A 410 -6.93 23.63 9.18
CA TYR A 410 -6.55 22.25 8.98
C TYR A 410 -6.99 21.45 10.20
N THR A 411 -7.43 20.21 9.99
CA THR A 411 -7.79 19.26 11.05
C THR A 411 -6.78 18.13 11.06
N PHE A 412 -6.36 17.73 12.26
CA PHE A 412 -5.67 16.47 12.48
C PHE A 412 -6.73 15.43 12.79
N ASP A 413 -7.39 14.94 11.74
CA ASP A 413 -8.47 13.98 11.87
C ASP A 413 -7.92 12.65 12.37
N ILE A 414 -8.42 12.23 13.53
CA ILE A 414 -8.13 10.93 14.10
C ILE A 414 -9.00 9.93 13.33
N VAL A 415 -8.36 9.20 12.41
CA VAL A 415 -9.06 8.27 11.54
C VAL A 415 -9.58 7.13 12.41
N SER A 416 -10.85 6.79 12.25
CA SER A 416 -11.52 5.73 12.99
C SER A 416 -12.66 5.13 12.15
N GLY A 417 -13.02 3.88 12.45
CA GLY A 417 -14.19 3.22 11.89
C GLY A 417 -13.90 2.13 10.85
N ARG A 418 -12.68 2.02 10.30
CA ARG A 418 -12.23 0.83 9.55
C ARG A 418 -11.45 -0.13 10.44
N THR A 419 -11.24 -1.36 9.99
CA THR A 419 -10.39 -2.38 10.64
C THR A 419 -8.93 -1.93 10.89
N HIS A 420 -8.50 -0.81 10.31
CA HIS A 420 -7.08 -0.45 10.10
C HIS A 420 -6.67 0.90 10.72
N ASP A 421 -7.55 1.52 11.51
CA ASP A 421 -7.40 2.92 11.92
C ASP A 421 -6.89 3.03 13.37
N THR A 422 -7.46 3.93 14.15
CA THR A 422 -7.16 4.11 15.58
C THR A 422 -7.88 3.04 16.41
N ALA A 423 -7.16 2.36 17.29
CA ALA A 423 -7.71 1.34 18.18
C ALA A 423 -7.13 1.45 19.60
N LEU A 424 -7.96 1.19 20.60
CA LEU A 424 -7.58 1.10 22.00
C LEU A 424 -7.94 -0.32 22.48
N ILE A 425 -7.00 -1.04 23.08
CA ILE A 425 -7.18 -2.45 23.46
C ILE A 425 -7.01 -2.57 24.97
N GLU A 426 -8.01 -3.14 25.67
CA GLU A 426 -7.99 -3.23 27.14
C GLU A 426 -7.45 -4.56 27.69
N ASP A 427 -7.48 -5.64 26.92
CA ASP A 427 -7.16 -6.98 27.41
C ASP A 427 -6.41 -7.86 26.41
N VAL A 428 -6.00 -9.05 26.88
CA VAL A 428 -5.23 -10.04 26.10
C VAL A 428 -6.06 -10.73 25.01
N LEU A 429 -7.38 -10.58 25.03
CA LEU A 429 -8.27 -11.13 24.01
C LEU A 429 -8.46 -10.17 22.83
N ASN A 430 -7.79 -9.00 22.87
CA ASN A 430 -7.95 -7.87 21.97
C ASN A 430 -9.34 -7.21 22.03
N THR A 431 -9.93 -7.11 23.22
CA THR A 431 -11.18 -6.34 23.37
C THR A 431 -10.93 -4.86 23.07
N ALA A 432 -11.60 -4.35 22.03
CA ALA A 432 -11.49 -2.96 21.60
C ALA A 432 -12.36 -2.03 22.46
N VAL A 433 -11.78 -0.91 22.88
CA VAL A 433 -12.47 0.14 23.64
C VAL A 433 -13.02 1.19 22.66
N PRO A 434 -14.34 1.47 22.68
CA PRO A 434 -14.92 2.48 21.82
C PRO A 434 -14.49 3.89 22.27
N PHE A 435 -14.31 4.80 21.31
CA PHE A 435 -13.96 6.19 21.56
C PHE A 435 -14.68 7.14 20.59
N ALA A 436 -14.80 8.40 21.01
CA ALA A 436 -15.20 9.53 20.20
C ALA A 436 -13.97 10.35 19.77
N VAL A 437 -14.10 11.09 18.67
CA VAL A 437 -13.03 11.93 18.15
C VAL A 437 -13.36 13.41 18.34
N ALA A 438 -12.44 14.14 18.96
CA ALA A 438 -12.41 15.59 19.04
C ALA A 438 -11.12 16.09 18.36
N ALA A 439 -11.09 16.01 17.02
CA ALA A 439 -9.91 16.27 16.22
C ALA A 439 -9.32 17.67 16.50
N PRO A 440 -8.02 17.78 16.85
CA PRO A 440 -7.40 19.08 17.05
C PRO A 440 -7.24 19.83 15.73
N ARG A 441 -7.32 21.16 15.81
CA ARG A 441 -7.25 22.05 14.65
C ARG A 441 -5.93 22.79 14.61
N LEU A 442 -5.36 22.94 13.43
CA LEU A 442 -4.32 23.91 13.13
C LEU A 442 -4.92 25.04 12.29
N ILE A 443 -4.99 26.23 12.88
CA ILE A 443 -5.47 27.42 12.20
C ILE A 443 -4.25 28.20 11.73
N VAL A 444 -4.02 28.22 10.42
CA VAL A 444 -2.99 29.04 9.78
C VAL A 444 -3.63 30.36 9.35
N THR A 445 -3.35 31.43 10.08
CA THR A 445 -4.03 32.73 9.93
C THR A 445 -3.09 33.84 9.43
N ILE A 446 -3.62 35.05 9.27
CA ILE A 446 -2.90 36.25 8.83
C ILE A 446 -2.09 36.88 9.98
N PRO A 447 -0.98 37.59 9.67
CA PRO A 447 -0.22 38.30 10.69
C PRO A 447 -1.09 39.27 11.51
N GLY A 448 -0.98 39.18 12.84
CA GLY A 448 -1.73 40.00 13.78
C GLY A 448 -3.06 39.40 14.25
N ASP A 449 -3.56 38.35 13.60
CA ASP A 449 -4.69 37.56 14.11
C ASP A 449 -4.13 36.49 15.06
N LEU A 450 -4.55 36.55 16.32
CA LEU A 450 -4.06 35.74 17.42
C LEU A 450 -5.08 34.72 17.89
N ASN A 451 -6.35 34.90 17.54
CA ASN A 451 -7.44 34.01 17.93
C ASN A 451 -7.88 33.07 16.78
N GLY A 452 -7.39 33.32 15.55
CA GLY A 452 -7.66 32.51 14.37
C GLY A 452 -9.03 32.75 13.75
N ASP A 453 -9.68 33.89 14.01
CA ASP A 453 -10.96 34.26 13.40
C ASP A 453 -10.82 34.93 12.01
N PHE A 454 -9.58 35.03 11.51
CA PHE A 454 -9.15 35.63 10.26
C PHE A 454 -9.42 37.14 10.17
N THR A 455 -9.60 37.80 11.32
CA THR A 455 -9.82 39.24 11.44
C THR A 455 -8.97 39.84 12.55
N VAL A 456 -8.01 40.68 12.19
CA VAL A 456 -7.21 41.42 13.17
C VAL A 456 -8.03 42.56 13.76
N GLY A 457 -8.43 42.43 15.02
CA GLY A 457 -9.34 43.35 15.67
C GLY A 457 -9.09 43.53 17.16
N THR A 458 -10.15 43.97 17.85
CA THR A 458 -10.10 44.25 19.28
C THR A 458 -9.87 43.01 20.13
N SER A 459 -10.23 41.83 19.62
CA SER A 459 -10.01 40.55 20.28
C SER A 459 -8.52 40.22 20.37
N ASP A 460 -7.77 40.39 19.28
CA ASP A 460 -6.32 40.16 19.24
C ASP A 460 -5.57 41.17 20.10
N LEU A 461 -5.99 42.44 20.03
CA LEU A 461 -5.44 43.48 20.89
C LEU A 461 -5.68 43.14 22.36
N ALA A 462 -6.86 42.64 22.72
CA ALA A 462 -7.15 42.20 24.08
C ALA A 462 -6.28 41.01 24.51
N THR A 463 -5.98 40.06 23.61
CA THR A 463 -5.08 38.93 23.89
C THR A 463 -3.68 39.39 24.28
N VAL A 464 -3.08 40.31 23.50
CA VAL A 464 -1.76 40.89 23.81
C VAL A 464 -1.80 41.69 25.11
N LEU A 465 -2.81 42.56 25.28
CA LEU A 465 -2.90 43.42 26.46
C LEU A 465 -3.14 42.64 27.76
N THR A 466 -3.88 41.52 27.69
CA THR A 466 -4.15 40.66 28.84
C THR A 466 -2.89 39.96 29.33
N ASN A 467 -2.01 39.57 28.40
CA ASN A 467 -0.75 38.88 28.71
C ASN A 467 0.47 39.81 28.62
N PHE A 468 0.28 41.12 28.53
CA PHE A 468 1.39 42.05 28.33
C PHE A 468 2.42 41.93 29.46
N THR A 469 3.70 41.85 29.10
CA THR A 469 4.87 41.55 29.96
C THR A 469 4.89 40.17 30.62
N GLN A 470 4.00 39.25 30.23
CA GLN A 470 3.99 37.88 30.72
C GLN A 470 4.88 36.97 29.89
N ASN A 471 5.46 35.97 30.56
CA ASN A 471 6.11 34.86 29.88
C ASN A 471 5.06 33.83 29.46
N VAL A 472 5.10 33.42 28.21
CA VAL A 472 4.22 32.41 27.61
C VAL A 472 5.08 31.40 26.84
N PRO A 473 4.54 30.22 26.47
CA PRO A 473 5.27 29.32 25.58
C PRO A 473 5.63 30.05 24.29
N THR A 474 6.89 29.94 23.86
CA THR A 474 7.39 30.65 22.68
C THR A 474 6.56 30.33 21.44
N GLY A 475 6.06 31.37 20.76
CA GLY A 475 5.22 31.28 19.56
C GLY A 475 3.75 30.97 19.82
N ASP A 476 3.29 31.00 21.08
CA ASP A 476 1.89 30.78 21.41
C ASP A 476 1.04 32.03 21.12
N LEU A 477 0.55 32.12 19.88
CA LEU A 477 -0.29 33.22 19.42
C LEU A 477 -1.55 33.40 20.28
N SER A 478 -2.15 32.30 20.76
CA SER A 478 -3.35 32.35 21.59
C SER A 478 -3.12 33.06 22.93
N ARG A 479 -1.85 33.18 23.35
CA ARG A 479 -1.42 33.91 24.54
C ARG A 479 -0.74 35.23 24.23
N GLY A 480 -0.60 35.60 22.96
CA GLY A 480 -0.14 36.90 22.52
C GLY A 480 1.32 37.00 22.11
N ASP A 481 2.07 35.89 22.04
CA ASP A 481 3.47 35.89 21.58
C ASP A 481 3.54 35.58 20.09
N ALA A 482 3.43 36.63 19.29
CA ALA A 482 3.49 36.66 17.84
C ALA A 482 4.83 37.12 17.28
N SER A 483 5.64 37.87 18.05
CA SER A 483 6.91 38.41 17.58
C SER A 483 7.80 38.89 18.73
N GLY A 484 9.10 38.84 18.49
CA GLY A 484 10.12 39.37 19.36
C GLY A 484 11.31 39.91 18.56
N PRO A 485 12.50 40.00 19.17
CA PRO A 485 13.70 40.51 18.52
C PRO A 485 14.00 39.81 17.18
N GLY A 486 14.05 40.60 16.10
CA GLY A 486 14.30 40.08 14.75
C GLY A 486 13.06 39.50 14.06
N GLY A 487 11.86 39.71 14.62
CA GLY A 487 10.59 39.27 14.03
C GLY A 487 10.22 37.82 14.36
N VAL A 488 10.91 37.19 15.32
CA VAL A 488 10.71 35.80 15.74
C VAL A 488 10.14 35.80 17.16
N PRO A 489 9.07 35.03 17.46
CA PRO A 489 8.53 34.90 18.81
C PRO A 489 9.60 34.51 19.83
N ASP A 490 9.56 35.11 21.02
CA ASP A 490 10.60 34.96 22.04
C ASP A 490 10.08 34.47 23.41
N GLY A 491 8.77 34.22 23.53
CA GLY A 491 8.12 33.79 24.75
C GLY A 491 7.75 34.93 25.69
N ILE A 492 7.94 36.20 25.30
CA ILE A 492 7.59 37.39 26.09
C ILE A 492 6.59 38.22 25.31
N VAL A 493 5.36 38.33 25.81
CA VAL A 493 4.35 39.19 25.20
C VAL A 493 4.68 40.65 25.49
N GLY A 494 5.12 41.40 24.49
CA GLY A 494 5.68 42.72 24.63
C GLY A 494 5.26 43.69 23.52
N THR A 495 6.10 44.70 23.33
CA THR A 495 5.85 45.76 22.34
C THR A 495 5.92 45.25 20.91
N ASP A 496 6.74 44.25 20.64
CA ASP A 496 6.89 43.67 19.30
C ASP A 496 5.59 42.96 18.87
N ASP A 497 4.95 42.19 19.76
CA ASP A 497 3.63 41.59 19.51
C ASP A 497 2.54 42.63 19.28
N LEU A 498 2.51 43.65 20.13
CA LEU A 498 1.55 44.74 20.02
C LEU A 498 1.68 45.46 18.67
N LEU A 499 2.92 45.68 18.21
CA LEU A 499 3.17 46.28 16.90
C LEU A 499 2.68 45.40 15.76
N VAL A 500 2.78 44.07 15.85
CA VAL A 500 2.24 43.16 14.83
C VAL A 500 0.71 43.27 14.73
N VAL A 501 0.00 43.29 15.86
CA VAL A 501 -1.46 43.47 15.87
C VAL A 501 -1.86 44.85 15.34
N LEU A 502 -1.19 45.91 15.79
CA LEU A 502 -1.52 47.29 15.37
C LEU A 502 -1.20 47.56 13.89
N ALA A 503 -0.12 47.00 13.37
CA ALA A 503 0.26 47.16 11.97
C ALA A 503 -0.74 46.50 11.01
N ASN A 504 -1.45 45.47 11.47
CA ASN A 504 -2.42 44.71 10.69
C ASN A 504 -3.87 44.98 11.12
N PHE A 505 -4.11 45.92 12.02
CA PHE A 505 -5.43 46.18 12.58
C PHE A 505 -6.45 46.46 11.48
N THR A 506 -7.65 45.87 11.59
CA THR A 506 -8.73 45.85 10.57
C THR A 506 -8.49 44.97 9.34
N ASN A 507 -7.33 44.32 9.21
CA ASN A 507 -7.15 43.31 8.17
C ASN A 507 -8.09 42.14 8.43
N SER A 508 -8.85 41.75 7.42
CA SER A 508 -9.79 40.64 7.48
C SER A 508 -9.79 39.92 6.15
N ILE A 509 -9.79 38.60 6.18
CA ILE A 509 -9.85 37.78 4.98
C ILE A 509 -10.93 36.71 5.12
N THR A 510 -11.41 36.20 3.99
CA THR A 510 -12.17 34.95 3.96
C THR A 510 -11.18 33.82 3.66
N PRO A 511 -10.94 32.88 4.60
CA PRO A 511 -10.00 31.80 4.36
C PRO A 511 -10.50 30.85 3.27
N PRO A 512 -9.60 30.10 2.60
CA PRO A 512 -10.01 29.05 1.69
C PRO A 512 -10.89 28.02 2.41
N THR A 513 -12.05 27.70 1.84
CA THR A 513 -12.91 26.63 2.34
C THR A 513 -12.76 25.41 1.43
N SER A 514 -12.09 24.37 1.89
CA SER A 514 -12.24 23.05 1.28
C SER A 514 -12.38 21.99 2.36
N ARG A 515 -13.62 21.54 2.55
CA ARG A 515 -13.88 20.12 2.85
C ARG A 515 -14.04 19.47 1.48
N ALA A 516 -12.96 18.97 0.91
CA ALA A 516 -13.07 18.20 -0.32
C ALA A 516 -13.86 16.93 0.00
N ALA A 517 -14.97 16.72 -0.70
CA ALA A 517 -15.74 15.50 -0.61
C ALA A 517 -14.83 14.33 -0.98
N ALA A 518 -14.56 13.44 -0.02
CA ALA A 518 -14.12 12.11 -0.38
C ALA A 518 -15.21 11.49 -1.27
N GLN A 519 -14.75 10.88 -2.38
CA GLN A 519 -15.51 10.06 -3.32
C GLN A 519 -16.41 10.79 -4.32
N THR A 520 -15.83 11.21 -5.44
CA THR A 520 -16.22 10.71 -6.78
C THR A 520 -15.27 11.26 -7.85
N ASP A 521 -14.82 10.35 -8.73
CA ASP A 521 -14.01 10.63 -9.90
C ASP A 521 -14.56 11.77 -10.76
N THR A 522 -13.67 12.66 -11.23
CA THR A 522 -13.59 13.10 -12.64
C THR A 522 -12.49 14.16 -12.82
N VAL A 523 -11.66 13.93 -13.83
CA VAL A 523 -10.43 14.66 -14.17
C VAL A 523 -10.66 16.10 -14.66
N ASP A 524 -11.91 16.56 -14.77
CA ASP A 524 -12.23 17.88 -15.34
C ASP A 524 -12.36 19.03 -14.33
N ALA A 525 -12.31 18.76 -13.02
CA ALA A 525 -12.47 19.80 -12.00
C ALA A 525 -11.20 20.64 -11.74
N LEU A 526 -10.01 20.13 -12.09
CA LEU A 526 -8.73 20.80 -11.82
C LEU A 526 -8.47 22.01 -12.73
N ALA A 527 -9.05 22.02 -13.94
CA ALA A 527 -8.87 23.10 -14.92
C ALA A 527 -9.69 24.36 -14.60
N LEU A 528 -10.76 24.25 -13.79
CA LEU A 528 -11.63 25.38 -13.47
C LEU A 528 -11.23 26.12 -12.18
N ALA A 529 -10.48 25.48 -11.29
CA ALA A 529 -10.02 26.07 -10.03
C ALA A 529 -8.84 27.06 -10.22
N LEU A 530 -8.03 26.87 -11.26
CA LEU A 530 -6.89 27.76 -11.57
C LEU A 530 -7.30 29.12 -12.18
N ALA A 531 -8.57 29.30 -12.55
CA ALA A 531 -9.05 30.50 -13.26
C ALA A 531 -9.75 31.55 -12.38
N ARG A 532 -9.91 31.33 -11.06
CA ARG A 532 -10.73 32.18 -10.19
C ARG A 532 -10.00 33.00 -9.13
N TRP A 533 -8.70 33.18 -9.26
CA TRP A 533 -7.98 34.10 -8.38
C TRP A 533 -7.14 35.09 -9.21
N GLN A 534 -7.78 36.18 -9.63
CA GLN A 534 -7.09 37.39 -10.08
C GLN A 534 -7.24 38.48 -9.03
N GLY A 535 -6.11 38.84 -8.42
CA GLY A 535 -5.98 39.90 -7.43
C GLY A 535 -4.62 40.62 -7.47
N TRP A 536 -4.08 40.84 -8.68
CA TRP A 536 -3.17 41.93 -9.11
C TRP A 536 -1.74 41.95 -8.49
N GLY A 537 -0.62 41.98 -9.21
CA GLY A 537 -0.20 42.63 -10.47
C GLY A 537 1.04 43.49 -10.15
N GLU A 538 2.14 43.67 -10.89
CA GLU A 538 2.62 43.33 -12.23
C GLU A 538 4.16 43.30 -12.17
N ALA A 539 4.83 42.38 -12.89
CA ALA A 539 6.13 42.62 -13.55
C ALA A 539 6.56 41.39 -14.35
N SER A 540 6.14 41.28 -15.62
CA SER A 540 6.95 40.63 -16.70
C SER A 540 6.26 40.50 -18.07
N LEU A 541 5.19 41.24 -18.38
CA LEU A 541 4.70 41.35 -19.77
C LEU A 541 5.16 42.66 -20.43
N ARG A 542 6.45 42.71 -20.75
CA ARG A 542 6.99 43.55 -21.84
C ARG A 542 7.92 42.72 -22.72
N ALA A 543 7.40 41.67 -23.34
CA ALA A 543 8.08 41.01 -24.46
C ALA A 543 7.14 40.12 -25.30
N ALA A 544 5.90 40.53 -25.56
CA ALA A 544 5.03 39.78 -26.47
C ALA A 544 3.90 40.64 -27.04
N THR A 545 4.21 41.67 -27.82
CA THR A 545 3.26 42.30 -28.78
C THR A 545 3.99 43.24 -29.76
N ARG A 546 4.94 42.70 -30.54
CA ARG A 546 5.27 43.16 -31.91
C ARG A 546 5.95 41.98 -32.61
N GLY A 547 5.57 41.50 -33.79
CA GLY A 547 4.43 41.76 -34.64
C GLY A 547 4.07 40.49 -35.42
N ARG A 548 2.96 40.58 -36.16
CA ARG A 548 2.41 39.54 -37.03
C ARG A 548 3.41 39.09 -38.10
N PRO A 549 3.17 37.91 -38.72
CA PRO A 549 2.82 37.97 -40.14
C PRO A 549 1.65 37.07 -40.53
N GLY A 550 0.78 37.62 -41.39
CA GLY A 550 0.00 36.84 -42.34
C GLY A 550 0.71 36.79 -43.70
N TRP A 551 0.01 36.24 -44.69
CA TRP A 551 0.34 36.04 -46.11
C TRP A 551 0.95 34.65 -46.41
N LEU A 552 0.15 33.71 -46.89
CA LEU A 552 -0.25 33.46 -48.30
C LEU A 552 0.83 32.67 -49.08
N ASP A 553 0.50 31.40 -49.25
CA ASP A 553 0.59 30.59 -50.46
C ASP A 553 1.26 31.24 -51.70
N ARG A 554 2.22 30.49 -52.25
CA ARG A 554 2.54 30.34 -53.69
C ARG A 554 3.23 31.49 -54.47
N LEU A 555 4.47 31.25 -54.90
CA LEU A 555 4.96 31.06 -56.29
C LEU A 555 6.42 31.50 -56.49
N ASP A 556 7.14 30.63 -57.23
CA ASP A 556 8.30 30.83 -58.10
C ASP A 556 9.01 32.19 -58.16
N GLU A 557 10.34 32.19 -58.02
CA GLU A 557 11.28 32.49 -59.12
C GLU A 557 12.75 32.47 -58.64
N ASP A 558 13.51 31.59 -59.30
CA ASP A 558 14.86 31.77 -59.87
C ASP A 558 16.03 32.36 -59.05
N ARG A 559 17.12 31.57 -59.06
CA ARG A 559 18.50 31.99 -59.36
C ARG A 559 19.33 32.75 -58.30
N LEU A 560 20.40 32.10 -57.78
CA LEU A 560 21.81 32.29 -58.19
C LEU A 560 22.78 31.69 -57.14
N ASP A 561 23.69 30.84 -57.66
CA ASP A 561 25.11 30.64 -57.33
C ASP A 561 25.54 30.58 -55.86
N GLY A 562 26.11 29.49 -55.33
CA GLY A 562 27.36 28.82 -55.74
C GLY A 562 28.12 28.56 -54.42
N GLY A 563 28.51 27.34 -54.05
CA GLY A 563 29.68 26.67 -54.58
C GLY A 563 30.66 26.32 -53.44
N THR A 564 30.80 25.02 -53.21
CA THR A 564 32.04 24.26 -52.89
C THR A 564 32.77 24.40 -51.54
N GLY A 565 33.04 23.21 -50.96
CA GLY A 565 34.27 22.85 -50.24
C GLY A 565 34.25 23.16 -48.74
N GLY A 566 34.60 22.28 -47.81
CA GLY A 566 35.40 21.06 -47.88
C GLY A 566 36.29 21.04 -46.63
N ALA A 567 36.21 19.93 -45.88
CA ALA A 567 37.20 19.36 -44.95
C ALA A 567 37.94 20.27 -43.94
N ASP A 568 37.90 19.84 -42.66
CA ASP A 568 39.03 19.14 -42.00
C ASP A 568 39.29 19.58 -40.54
N ARG A 569 39.57 18.56 -39.73
CA ARG A 569 40.32 18.50 -38.46
C ARG A 569 39.73 19.06 -37.15
N LEU A 570 39.48 18.20 -36.15
CA LEU A 570 40.43 17.53 -35.21
C LEU A 570 41.00 18.52 -34.18
N PHE A 571 40.69 18.35 -32.89
CA PHE A 571 41.63 18.32 -31.76
C PHE A 571 40.91 17.96 -30.44
N THR A 572 41.31 16.83 -29.86
CA THR A 572 41.17 16.43 -28.45
C THR A 572 42.47 16.78 -27.72
N VAL A 573 42.43 16.91 -26.39
CA VAL A 573 43.46 16.74 -25.32
C VAL A 573 43.19 17.82 -24.24
N VAL A 574 42.96 17.58 -22.95
CA VAL A 574 43.10 16.45 -22.01
C VAL A 574 41.80 16.27 -21.25
#